data_AF-A0A8C3BEW7-F1
#
_entry.id   AF-A0A8C3BEW7-F1
#
_cell.length_a   1.000
_cell.length_b   1.000
_cell.length_c   1.000
_cell.angle_alpha   90.00
_cell.angle_beta   90.00
_cell.angle_gamma   90.00
#
_symmetry.space_group_name_H-M   'P 1'
#
loop_
_entity.id
_entity.type
_entity.pdbx_description
1 polymer ?
#
loop_
_entity_poly.entity_id
_entity_poly.type
_entity_poly.pdbx_seq_one_letter_code
_entity_poly.pdbx_strand_id
1 'polypeptide(L)'
;MVEASRLHNQTLGRAGTCSPVAIKRRGSPARSTDTCPPAAEMVPTTSLLLLLGLALLAPGLSLHCNLTGNWTNDLGSNMTIVNVSNNGEFKGTYHTAVTTSKNEIKESPLVGTRHNNSQPTFGFTVNWSFRDTTTVFTGQCFVDKEGNETLKTMWLLRSNVSSIDDNWNATMVGTNTFTRLR
;
A
#
# COMPACT_ATOMS: atom_id res chain seq x y z
N MET A 1 -2.53 28.54 6.88
CA MET A 1 -1.50 27.59 6.37
C MET A 1 -1.95 27.20 4.97
N VAL A 2 -1.05 27.30 3.99
CA VAL A 2 -1.32 27.64 2.58
C VAL A 2 -2.20 26.64 1.81
N GLU A 3 -3.18 27.19 1.09
CA GLU A 3 -4.05 26.56 0.09
C GLU A 3 -3.45 26.76 -1.31
N ALA A 4 -3.53 25.75 -2.18
CA ALA A 4 -3.22 25.91 -3.61
C ALA A 4 -4.14 25.03 -4.46
N SER A 5 -5.19 25.66 -4.97
CA SER A 5 -5.98 25.19 -6.11
C SER A 5 -5.12 25.15 -7.38
N ARG A 6 -5.37 24.18 -8.28
CA ARG A 6 -5.33 24.38 -9.74
C ARG A 6 -5.92 23.17 -10.47
N LEU A 7 -7.20 23.29 -10.83
CA LEU A 7 -7.82 22.61 -11.95
C LEU A 7 -7.29 23.23 -13.25
N HIS A 8 -6.88 22.41 -14.21
CA HIS A 8 -6.92 22.77 -15.63
C HIS A 8 -7.35 21.58 -16.48
N ASN A 9 -8.45 21.83 -17.17
CA ASN A 9 -9.14 21.00 -18.14
C ASN A 9 -8.45 21.19 -19.50
N GLN A 10 -8.11 20.13 -20.23
CA GLN A 10 -7.70 20.25 -21.63
C GLN A 10 -8.48 19.29 -22.53
N THR A 11 -9.33 19.95 -23.29
CA THR A 11 -10.10 19.64 -24.50
C THR A 11 -9.54 18.61 -25.48
N LEU A 12 -10.50 17.79 -25.93
CA LEU A 12 -10.56 16.94 -27.11
C LEU A 12 -10.13 17.67 -28.41
N GLY A 13 -9.14 17.12 -29.12
CA GLY A 13 -8.73 17.54 -30.46
C GLY A 13 -9.16 16.51 -31.51
N ARG A 14 -9.86 16.98 -32.54
CA ARG A 14 -10.55 16.20 -33.59
C ARG A 14 -9.63 15.90 -34.79
N ALA A 15 -10.03 14.87 -35.53
CA ALA A 15 -9.39 14.22 -36.67
C ALA A 15 -8.87 15.13 -37.80
N GLY A 16 -7.72 14.74 -38.36
CA GLY A 16 -7.25 15.14 -39.69
C GLY A 16 -7.36 13.97 -40.65
N THR A 17 -8.12 14.14 -41.74
CA THR A 17 -8.22 13.22 -42.86
C THR A 17 -7.20 13.60 -43.94
N CYS A 18 -6.48 12.62 -44.48
CA CYS A 18 -5.73 12.76 -45.73
C CYS A 18 -6.19 11.68 -46.71
N SER A 19 -6.83 12.12 -47.80
CA SER A 19 -7.03 11.33 -49.02
C SER A 19 -5.98 11.74 -50.05
N PRO A 20 -5.41 10.79 -50.81
CA PRO A 20 -4.98 11.08 -52.17
C PRO A 20 -5.72 10.22 -53.20
N VAL A 21 -6.51 10.93 -54.02
CA VAL A 21 -6.63 10.89 -55.49
C VAL A 21 -6.21 9.59 -56.20
N ALA A 22 -7.19 8.93 -56.82
CA ALA A 22 -7.00 7.89 -57.82
C ALA A 22 -6.61 8.48 -59.19
N ILE A 23 -5.49 8.04 -59.76
CA ILE A 23 -5.11 8.33 -61.15
C ILE A 23 -5.35 7.07 -61.98
N LYS A 24 -6.31 7.15 -62.90
CA LYS A 24 -6.66 6.10 -63.86
C LYS A 24 -5.76 6.24 -65.10
N ARG A 25 -4.88 5.26 -65.36
CA ARG A 25 -4.25 5.07 -66.68
C ARG A 25 -4.67 3.72 -67.26
N ARG A 26 -4.99 3.76 -68.56
CA ARG A 26 -5.58 2.68 -69.37
C ARG A 26 -4.50 2.19 -70.35
N GLY A 27 -4.33 0.87 -70.52
CA GLY A 27 -3.50 0.29 -71.58
C GLY A 27 -2.92 -1.10 -71.26
N SER A 28 -3.41 -2.13 -71.96
CA SER A 28 -3.13 -3.59 -71.96
C SER A 28 -1.68 -4.01 -72.35
N PRO A 29 -1.34 -5.30 -72.58
CA PRO A 29 -1.67 -6.58 -71.91
C PRO A 29 -0.43 -7.45 -71.52
N ALA A 30 -0.70 -8.50 -70.73
CA ALA A 30 -0.04 -9.83 -70.64
C ALA A 30 1.45 -9.96 -70.28
N ARG A 31 1.74 -10.71 -69.20
CA ARG A 31 2.45 -12.01 -69.22
C ARG A 31 2.46 -12.62 -67.81
N SER A 32 1.93 -13.83 -67.66
CA SER A 32 2.10 -14.63 -66.44
C SER A 32 3.50 -15.23 -66.42
N THR A 33 4.17 -15.09 -65.28
CA THR A 33 5.26 -15.97 -64.87
C THR A 33 5.07 -16.23 -63.39
N ASP A 34 4.33 -17.32 -63.11
CA ASP A 34 4.30 -17.91 -61.78
C ASP A 34 5.70 -18.39 -61.43
N THR A 35 6.31 -17.73 -60.47
CA THR A 35 7.46 -18.27 -59.74
C THR A 35 7.16 -18.08 -58.26
N CYS A 36 6.67 -19.13 -57.61
CA CYS A 36 6.55 -19.18 -56.16
C CYS A 36 7.97 -19.20 -55.56
N PRO A 37 8.36 -18.23 -54.72
CA PRO A 37 9.52 -18.38 -53.86
C PRO A 37 9.24 -19.46 -52.78
N PRO A 38 10.27 -20.11 -52.22
CA PRO A 38 10.08 -21.08 -51.16
C PRO A 38 9.41 -20.42 -49.97
N ALA A 39 8.53 -21.17 -49.29
CA ALA A 39 7.83 -20.74 -48.11
C ALA A 39 8.84 -20.26 -47.05
N ALA A 40 9.00 -18.94 -46.93
CA ALA A 40 9.54 -18.36 -45.73
C ALA A 40 8.54 -18.71 -44.63
N GLU A 41 8.99 -19.45 -43.62
CA GLU A 41 8.22 -19.64 -42.40
C GLU A 41 7.99 -18.27 -41.77
N MET A 42 6.84 -17.68 -42.10
CA MET A 42 6.29 -16.51 -41.46
C MET A 42 5.95 -16.95 -40.05
N VAL A 43 6.86 -16.71 -39.10
CA VAL A 43 6.49 -16.70 -37.69
C VAL A 43 5.29 -15.77 -37.57
N PRO A 44 4.10 -16.24 -37.15
CA PRO A 44 2.90 -15.42 -37.18
C PRO A 44 3.14 -14.20 -36.30
N THR A 45 3.18 -13.00 -36.89
CA THR A 45 3.26 -11.72 -36.18
C THR A 45 2.12 -11.56 -35.18
N THR A 46 1.02 -12.29 -35.40
CA THR A 46 -0.10 -12.43 -34.48
C THR A 46 0.30 -13.05 -33.14
N SER A 47 1.18 -14.04 -33.09
CA SER A 47 1.61 -14.68 -31.84
C SER A 47 2.43 -13.74 -30.95
N LEU A 48 3.28 -12.90 -31.54
CA LEU A 48 4.07 -11.93 -30.79
C LEU A 48 3.21 -10.76 -30.26
N LEU A 49 2.24 -10.30 -31.06
CA LEU A 49 1.27 -9.28 -30.65
C LEU A 49 0.33 -9.79 -29.55
N LEU A 50 -0.05 -11.07 -29.57
CA LEU A 50 -0.88 -11.68 -28.54
C LEU A 50 -0.15 -11.75 -27.19
N LEU A 51 1.15 -12.09 -27.20
CA LEU A 51 2.00 -12.12 -26.01
C LEU A 51 2.23 -10.72 -25.43
N LEU A 52 2.43 -9.69 -26.28
CA LEU A 52 2.53 -8.30 -25.84
C LEU A 52 1.20 -7.78 -25.24
N GLY A 53 0.06 -8.18 -25.82
CA GLY A 53 -1.27 -7.81 -25.32
C GLY A 53 -1.59 -8.43 -23.95
N LEU A 54 -1.13 -9.66 -23.69
CA LEU A 54 -1.28 -10.32 -22.39
C LEU A 54 -0.45 -9.64 -21.28
N ALA A 55 0.73 -9.11 -21.59
CA ALA A 55 1.56 -8.38 -20.63
C ALA A 55 0.95 -7.02 -20.22
N LEU A 56 0.17 -6.39 -21.11
CA LEU A 56 -0.53 -5.11 -20.85
C LEU A 56 -1.84 -5.28 -20.05
N LEU A 57 -2.34 -6.51 -19.91
CA LEU A 57 -3.56 -6.83 -19.18
C LEU A 57 -3.31 -7.34 -17.76
N ALA A 58 -2.06 -7.45 -17.32
CA ALA A 58 -1.77 -7.74 -15.93
C ALA A 58 -2.28 -6.57 -15.08
N PRO A 59 -3.34 -6.74 -14.26
CA PRO A 59 -3.68 -5.74 -13.28
C PRO A 59 -2.44 -5.58 -12.43
N GLY A 60 -1.88 -4.37 -12.33
CA GLY A 60 -0.88 -4.10 -11.31
C GLY A 60 -1.47 -4.56 -9.99
N LEU A 61 -0.91 -5.62 -9.40
CA LEU A 61 -1.33 -6.11 -8.08
C LEU A 61 -1.22 -4.91 -7.15
N SER A 62 -2.36 -4.30 -6.83
CA SER A 62 -2.42 -3.28 -5.80
C SER A 62 -2.14 -4.00 -4.50
N LEU A 63 -0.86 -4.05 -4.13
CA LEU A 63 -0.41 -4.59 -2.86
C LEU A 63 -1.06 -3.76 -1.76
N HIS A 64 -2.09 -4.33 -1.14
CA HIS A 64 -2.87 -3.73 -0.08
C HIS A 64 -2.33 -4.24 1.25
N CYS A 65 -1.92 -3.33 2.12
CA CYS A 65 -1.58 -3.69 3.47
C CYS A 65 -2.84 -3.85 4.33
N ASN A 66 -3.00 -5.04 4.90
CA ASN A 66 -4.06 -5.37 5.83
C ASN A 66 -3.55 -5.32 7.28
N LEU A 67 -4.06 -4.40 8.11
CA LEU A 67 -3.65 -4.35 9.52
C LEU A 67 -4.09 -5.57 10.35
N THR A 68 -5.15 -6.29 9.94
CA THR A 68 -5.70 -7.43 10.68
C THR A 68 -4.67 -8.55 10.81
N GLY A 69 -4.55 -9.13 12.01
CA GLY A 69 -3.68 -10.28 12.28
C GLY A 69 -2.62 -9.99 13.34
N ASN A 70 -1.62 -10.87 13.38
CA ASN A 70 -0.58 -10.87 14.42
C ASN A 70 0.69 -10.18 13.91
N TRP A 71 1.27 -9.35 14.76
CA TRP A 71 2.46 -8.56 14.49
C TRP A 71 3.45 -8.68 15.64
N THR A 72 4.73 -8.59 15.32
CA THR A 72 5.82 -8.50 16.30
C THR A 72 6.70 -7.30 15.96
N ASN A 73 7.21 -6.59 16.96
CA ASN A 73 8.13 -5.48 16.75
C ASN A 73 9.59 -5.86 16.97
N ASP A 74 10.45 -4.90 16.65
CA ASP A 74 11.90 -4.94 16.84
C ASP A 74 12.37 -5.14 18.30
N LEU A 75 11.47 -4.97 19.28
CA LEU A 75 11.72 -5.26 20.70
C LEU A 75 11.14 -6.61 21.16
N GLY A 76 10.53 -7.38 20.27
CA GLY A 76 9.87 -8.65 20.57
C GLY A 76 8.47 -8.53 21.19
N SER A 77 7.91 -7.32 21.24
CA SER A 77 6.51 -7.12 21.66
C SER A 77 5.56 -7.57 20.56
N ASN A 78 4.47 -8.21 20.95
CA ASN A 78 3.48 -8.73 20.03
C ASN A 78 2.17 -7.93 20.11
N MET A 79 1.48 -7.82 18.99
CA MET A 79 0.13 -7.28 18.96
C MET A 79 -0.76 -8.06 18.01
N THR A 80 -2.03 -8.14 18.34
CA THR A 80 -3.05 -8.80 17.54
C THR A 80 -4.14 -7.79 17.23
N ILE A 81 -4.34 -7.47 15.95
CA ILE A 81 -5.39 -6.55 15.48
C ILE A 81 -6.55 -7.38 14.92
N VAL A 82 -7.76 -7.08 15.39
CA VAL A 82 -9.00 -7.75 15.00
C VAL A 82 -10.11 -6.72 14.74
N ASN A 83 -11.19 -7.18 14.10
CA ASN A 83 -12.42 -6.41 13.92
C ASN A 83 -12.20 -5.04 13.26
N VAL A 84 -11.45 -4.99 12.16
CA VAL A 84 -11.30 -3.79 11.35
C VAL A 84 -12.62 -3.52 10.62
N SER A 85 -13.35 -2.49 11.03
CA SER A 85 -14.64 -2.11 10.46
C SER A 85 -14.49 -1.32 9.15
N ASN A 86 -15.62 -1.11 8.45
CA ASN A 86 -15.65 -0.35 7.19
C ASN A 86 -15.26 1.13 7.37
N ASN A 87 -15.47 1.71 8.55
CA ASN A 87 -15.03 3.07 8.89
C ASN A 87 -13.57 3.12 9.39
N GLY A 88 -12.87 1.99 9.37
CA GLY A 88 -11.44 1.90 9.70
C GLY A 88 -11.14 1.77 11.18
N GLU A 89 -12.15 1.71 12.06
CA GLU A 89 -11.96 1.40 13.47
C GLU A 89 -11.49 -0.05 13.65
N PHE A 90 -10.65 -0.30 14.64
CA PHE A 90 -10.20 -1.63 14.98
C PHE A 90 -9.93 -1.77 16.47
N LYS A 91 -9.91 -3.02 16.93
CA LYS A 91 -9.56 -3.39 18.30
C LYS A 91 -8.45 -4.42 18.28
N GLY A 92 -7.92 -4.73 19.45
CA GLY A 92 -6.90 -5.76 19.55
C GLY A 92 -6.35 -5.93 20.95
N THR A 93 -5.25 -6.66 21.01
CA THR A 93 -4.46 -6.83 22.21
C THR A 93 -2.99 -6.54 21.93
N TYR A 94 -2.29 -6.10 22.96
CA TYR A 94 -0.87 -5.80 22.96
C TYR A 94 -0.20 -6.52 24.12
N HIS A 95 0.88 -7.26 23.84
CA HIS A 95 1.72 -7.91 24.83
C HIS A 95 3.15 -7.41 24.66
N THR A 96 3.61 -6.57 25.58
CA THR A 96 4.96 -6.01 25.51
C THR A 96 6.01 -7.01 25.99
N ALA A 97 7.19 -7.00 25.39
CA ALA A 97 8.33 -7.78 25.87
C ALA A 97 9.18 -7.01 26.89
N VAL A 98 8.94 -5.71 27.06
CA VAL A 98 9.78 -4.82 27.87
C VAL A 98 8.93 -4.00 28.84
N THR A 99 9.43 -3.80 30.05
CA THR A 99 8.84 -2.87 31.01
C THR A 99 9.91 -2.33 31.94
N THR A 100 9.73 -1.08 32.40
CA THR A 100 10.56 -0.47 33.43
C THR A 100 10.10 -0.78 34.86
N SER A 101 8.92 -1.40 35.02
CA SER A 101 8.38 -1.77 36.33
C SER A 101 8.78 -3.17 36.75
N LYS A 102 8.65 -3.46 38.05
CA LYS A 102 8.68 -4.83 38.58
C LYS A 102 7.34 -5.57 38.44
N ASN A 103 6.27 -4.89 38.02
CA ASN A 103 4.97 -5.50 37.81
C ASN A 103 5.05 -6.56 36.71
N GLU A 104 4.36 -7.67 36.92
CA GLU A 104 4.18 -8.70 35.89
C GLU A 104 3.49 -8.10 34.67
N ILE A 105 4.07 -8.35 33.49
CA ILE A 105 3.51 -7.90 32.22
C ILE A 105 2.23 -8.68 31.95
N LYS A 106 1.16 -7.94 31.62
CA LYS A 106 -0.13 -8.52 31.23
C LYS A 106 -0.52 -8.03 29.84
N GLU A 107 -1.27 -8.87 29.13
CA GLU A 107 -1.91 -8.47 27.89
C GLU A 107 -2.81 -7.23 28.13
N SER A 108 -2.72 -6.27 27.23
CA SER A 108 -3.37 -4.97 27.34
C SER A 108 -4.23 -4.67 26.11
N PRO A 109 -5.45 -4.15 26.27
CA PRO A 109 -6.32 -3.85 25.14
C PRO A 109 -5.76 -2.69 24.30
N LEU A 110 -5.98 -2.77 22.98
CA LEU A 110 -5.75 -1.65 22.06
C LEU A 110 -7.01 -1.33 21.25
N VAL A 111 -7.17 -0.05 20.92
CA VAL A 111 -8.22 0.47 20.02
C VAL A 111 -7.63 1.51 19.10
N GLY A 112 -8.06 1.54 17.85
CA GLY A 112 -7.48 2.44 16.87
C GLY A 112 -8.34 2.67 15.64
N THR A 113 -7.80 3.48 14.72
CA THR A 113 -8.41 3.76 13.42
C THR A 113 -7.34 3.76 12.32
N ARG A 114 -7.74 3.45 11.09
CA ARG A 114 -6.91 3.55 9.89
C ARG A 114 -7.64 4.26 8.76
N HIS A 115 -6.86 4.79 7.82
CA HIS A 115 -7.41 5.25 6.55
C HIS A 115 -7.76 4.07 5.61
N ASN A 116 -8.63 4.34 4.64
CA ASN A 116 -9.08 3.39 3.62
C ASN A 116 -8.31 3.57 2.30
N ASN A 117 -7.00 3.30 2.31
CA ASN A 117 -6.17 3.26 1.11
C ASN A 117 -5.27 2.00 1.12
N SER A 118 -4.47 1.78 0.07
CA SER A 118 -3.66 0.56 -0.09
C SER A 118 -2.53 0.43 0.93
N GLN A 119 -2.00 1.52 1.45
CA GLN A 119 -0.88 1.56 2.39
C GLN A 119 -1.21 2.55 3.52
N PRO A 120 -2.17 2.16 4.38
CA PRO A 120 -2.88 3.10 5.24
C PRO A 120 -1.99 3.67 6.33
N THR A 121 -2.15 4.97 6.57
CA THR A 121 -1.80 5.55 7.87
C THR A 121 -2.83 5.11 8.90
N PHE A 122 -2.37 4.96 10.15
CA PHE A 122 -3.21 4.50 11.25
C PHE A 122 -2.70 5.07 12.58
N GLY A 123 -3.55 4.94 13.60
CA GLY A 123 -3.15 5.18 14.98
C GLY A 123 -3.97 4.33 15.94
N PHE A 124 -3.37 3.97 17.06
CA PHE A 124 -4.04 3.21 18.12
C PHE A 124 -3.53 3.59 19.50
N THR A 125 -4.36 3.35 20.49
CA THR A 125 -4.06 3.56 21.91
C THR A 125 -4.01 2.20 22.61
N VAL A 126 -2.98 1.98 23.40
CA VAL A 126 -2.85 0.85 24.33
C VAL A 126 -3.09 1.36 25.74
N ASN A 127 -4.08 0.80 26.43
CA ASN A 127 -4.32 1.06 27.84
C ASN A 127 -3.72 -0.09 28.66
N TRP A 128 -2.66 0.17 29.43
CA TRP A 128 -1.87 -0.90 30.05
C TRP A 128 -2.60 -1.54 31.25
N SER A 129 -2.88 -2.84 31.18
CA SER A 129 -3.63 -3.57 32.22
C SER A 129 -2.89 -3.79 33.54
N PHE A 130 -1.59 -3.47 33.58
CA PHE A 130 -0.71 -3.76 34.73
C PHE A 130 -0.06 -2.51 35.33
N ARG A 131 -0.35 -1.31 34.79
CA ARG A 131 0.17 0.00 35.26
C ARG A 131 -0.74 1.15 34.81
N ASP A 132 -0.76 2.22 35.59
CA ASP A 132 -1.44 3.47 35.23
C ASP A 132 -0.62 4.26 34.20
N THR A 133 -0.53 3.73 32.99
CA THR A 133 0.17 4.36 31.87
C THR A 133 -0.66 4.16 30.60
N THR A 134 -0.42 4.98 29.59
CA THR A 134 -1.08 4.82 28.28
C THR A 134 -0.07 5.09 27.19
N THR A 135 -0.06 4.26 26.14
CA THR A 135 0.79 4.50 24.97
C THR A 135 -0.07 4.70 23.74
N VAL A 136 0.20 5.75 22.97
CA VAL A 136 -0.38 5.95 21.65
C VAL A 136 0.67 5.66 20.59
N PHE A 137 0.25 5.00 19.51
CA PHE A 137 1.05 4.74 18.33
C PHE A 137 0.41 5.44 17.14
N THR A 138 1.24 5.98 16.26
CA THR A 138 0.83 6.41 14.92
C THR A 138 1.86 5.97 13.90
N GLY A 139 1.42 5.63 12.71
CA GLY A 139 2.32 5.11 11.70
C GLY A 139 1.66 4.90 10.35
N GLN A 140 2.40 4.22 9.49
CA GLN A 140 1.95 3.81 8.17
C GLN A 140 2.32 2.36 7.93
N CYS A 141 1.42 1.62 7.27
CA CYS A 141 1.76 0.33 6.74
C CYS A 141 2.27 0.42 5.31
N PHE A 142 3.38 -0.27 5.04
CA PHE A 142 4.00 -0.39 3.74
C PHE A 142 3.97 -1.84 3.25
N VAL A 143 3.94 -2.02 1.94
CA VAL A 143 4.18 -3.33 1.29
C VAL A 143 5.37 -3.20 0.35
N ASP A 144 6.36 -4.07 0.49
CA ASP A 144 7.53 -4.10 -0.40
C ASP A 144 7.25 -4.80 -1.74
N LYS A 145 8.26 -4.90 -2.61
CA LYS A 145 8.11 -5.49 -3.95
C LYS A 145 7.85 -7.00 -3.89
N GLU A 146 8.27 -7.62 -2.80
CA GLU A 146 8.12 -9.03 -2.49
C GLU A 146 6.77 -9.33 -1.81
N GLY A 147 5.98 -8.31 -1.49
CA GLY A 147 4.67 -8.44 -0.85
C GLY A 147 4.72 -8.47 0.68
N ASN A 148 5.87 -8.22 1.31
CA ASN A 148 5.99 -8.21 2.76
C ASN A 148 5.43 -6.90 3.33
N GLU A 149 4.58 -7.03 4.34
CA GLU A 149 3.99 -5.90 5.02
C GLU A 149 4.85 -5.46 6.22
N THR A 150 5.06 -4.15 6.37
CA THR A 150 5.79 -3.55 7.49
C THR A 150 5.03 -2.35 8.04
N LEU A 151 4.88 -2.28 9.36
CA LEU A 151 4.35 -1.10 10.02
C LEU A 151 5.51 -0.25 10.55
N LYS A 152 5.59 1.00 10.08
CA LYS A 152 6.52 1.99 10.64
C LYS A 152 5.77 2.91 11.56
N THR A 153 6.14 2.92 12.83
CA THR A 153 5.41 3.65 13.87
C THR A 153 6.30 4.53 14.70
N MET A 154 5.72 5.63 15.19
CA MET A 154 6.19 6.36 16.36
C MET A 154 5.19 6.20 17.49
N TRP A 155 5.65 6.36 18.73
CA TRP A 155 4.79 6.28 19.89
C TRP A 155 5.11 7.33 20.94
N LEU A 156 4.09 7.64 21.74
CA LEU A 156 4.21 8.41 22.97
C LEU A 156 3.69 7.57 24.13
N LEU A 157 4.53 7.33 25.14
CA LEU A 157 4.13 6.71 26.40
C LEU A 157 3.90 7.79 27.42
N ARG A 158 2.69 7.85 27.97
CA ARG A 158 2.30 8.74 29.04
C ARG A 158 2.29 8.00 30.38
N SER A 159 3.14 8.44 31.30
CA SER A 159 3.13 8.02 32.70
C SER A 159 2.08 8.79 33.51
N ASN A 160 1.45 8.12 34.47
CA ASN A 160 0.73 8.79 35.54
C ASN A 160 1.74 9.45 36.50
N VAL A 161 1.47 10.70 36.89
CA VAL A 161 2.27 11.48 37.85
C VAL A 161 1.36 12.10 38.89
N SER A 162 1.88 12.26 40.11
CA SER A 162 1.10 12.71 41.28
C SER A 162 0.64 14.16 41.21
N SER A 163 1.36 15.01 40.46
CA SER A 163 1.09 16.44 40.40
C SER A 163 1.34 17.00 39.00
N ILE A 164 0.78 18.19 38.73
CA ILE A 164 1.03 18.91 37.48
C ILE A 164 2.49 19.38 37.38
N ASP A 165 3.17 19.60 38.51
CA ASP A 165 4.57 20.03 38.55
C ASP A 165 5.50 18.94 38.00
N ASP A 166 5.10 17.67 38.10
CA ASP A 166 5.84 16.52 37.55
C ASP A 166 5.52 16.26 36.07
N ASN A 167 4.58 17.00 35.45
CA ASN A 167 4.12 16.74 34.09
C ASN A 167 5.25 16.77 33.04
N TRP A 168 6.30 17.56 33.28
CA TRP A 168 7.39 17.78 32.34
C TRP A 168 8.17 16.50 31.98
N ASN A 169 8.22 15.50 32.87
CA ASN A 169 8.94 14.25 32.66
C ASN A 169 8.01 13.05 32.37
N ALA A 170 6.71 13.28 32.26
CA ALA A 170 5.72 12.23 32.21
C ALA A 170 5.51 11.61 30.82
N THR A 171 6.16 12.13 29.76
CA THR A 171 5.97 11.65 28.38
C THR A 171 7.29 11.18 27.78
N MET A 172 7.34 9.91 27.38
CA MET A 172 8.44 9.34 26.59
C MET A 172 8.02 9.21 25.13
N VAL A 173 9.00 9.23 24.22
CA VAL A 173 8.81 9.07 22.77
C VAL A 173 9.74 8.00 22.22
N GLY A 174 9.30 7.29 21.20
CA GLY A 174 10.15 6.36 20.47
C GLY A 174 9.54 5.90 19.15
N THR A 175 10.16 4.90 18.57
CA THR A 175 9.74 4.28 17.30
C THR A 175 9.67 2.77 17.46
N ASN A 176 8.79 2.12 16.71
CA ASN A 176 8.84 0.68 16.52
C ASN A 176 8.56 0.31 15.06
N THR A 177 9.24 -0.74 14.61
CA THR A 177 8.94 -1.38 13.33
C THR A 177 8.28 -2.71 13.60
N PHE A 178 7.08 -2.93 13.08
CA PHE A 178 6.39 -4.20 13.19
C PHE A 178 6.41 -4.96 11.88
N THR A 179 6.56 -6.27 11.96
CA THR A 179 6.40 -7.22 10.86
C THR A 179 5.39 -8.30 11.27
N ARG A 180 4.89 -9.06 10.30
CA ARG A 180 4.03 -10.20 10.60
C ARG A 180 4.71 -11.17 11.57
N LEU A 181 3.97 -11.60 12.59
CA LEU A 181 4.41 -12.67 13.48
C LEU A 181 4.42 -13.98 12.68
N ARG A 182 5.57 -14.66 12.65
CA ARG A 182 5.75 -15.95 11.96
C ARG A 182 5.33 -17.11 12.84
#